data_AF-A0A2U1VWN0-F1
#
_entry.id   AF-A0A2U1VWN0-F1
#
_cell.length_a   1.000
_cell.length_b   1.000
_cell.length_c   1.000
_cell.angle_alpha   90.00
_cell.angle_beta   90.00
_cell.angle_gamma   90.00
#
_symmetry.space_group_name_H-M   'P 1'
#
loop_
_entity.id
_entity.type
_entity.pdbx_description
1 polymer ?
#
loop_
_entity_poly.entity_id
_entity_poly.type
_entity_poly.pdbx_seq_one_letter_code
_entity_poly.pdbx_strand_id
1 'polypeptide(L)'
;MTPTASTGVTPGALLPGLKLTDSKAINEYLQAGPDGILVDQNGRIVYYSMYINDVFSGFFARNNLTSAANILALDPNTPFPPGTLSLKAAWKIVGAGDNPAGFYSRKAKINPLVKKDGKFVIDPSRTEEVTVALVGFHIAGTVANHAEMIWASFEHNDNAPDVANLSGVQPADVVSERNWTFYKAKTPFKDCNVNPAGSPTQTLDEATQRMSPVTQVCRLYPYGSGPDKQANADNIKSLNASVQSQDAGVWKNYFELGSTWFNTNKSDGGGEPLQPNCNFQPGSLRCGVVITGSTHLSNSVIETFTQSQSTMDSCFSCHHTLQRFPADPSQNPLPGKDANISHIFNNLYFRLQQK
;
A
#
# COMPACT_ATOMS: atom_id res chain seq x y z
N MET A 1 17.17 -14.39 6.76
CA MET A 1 15.95 -15.01 7.30
C MET A 1 14.78 -14.31 6.62
N THR A 2 14.22 -14.95 5.60
CA THR A 2 13.11 -14.45 4.79
C THR A 2 11.81 -14.62 5.60
N PRO A 3 10.96 -13.59 5.77
CA PRO A 3 9.69 -13.74 6.45
C PRO A 3 8.78 -14.64 5.60
N THR A 4 8.35 -15.75 6.18
CA THR A 4 7.36 -16.67 5.59
C THR A 4 5.98 -16.04 5.69
N ALA A 5 5.54 -15.35 4.63
CA ALA A 5 4.16 -14.92 4.48
C ALA A 5 3.25 -16.15 4.42
N SER A 6 2.30 -16.20 5.35
CA SER A 6 1.36 -17.30 5.53
C SER A 6 0.42 -17.46 4.33
N THR A 7 0.42 -18.66 3.75
CA THR A 7 -0.51 -19.14 2.72
C THR A 7 -1.94 -19.25 3.26
N GLY A 8 -2.80 -18.31 2.84
CA GLY A 8 -4.23 -18.33 3.13
C GLY A 8 -5.01 -17.54 2.08
N VAL A 9 -5.01 -17.99 0.83
CA VAL A 9 -5.81 -17.39 -0.24
C VAL A 9 -6.71 -18.46 -0.86
N THR A 10 -8.02 -18.21 -0.84
CA THR A 10 -9.06 -19.13 -1.31
C THR A 10 -9.16 -19.13 -2.85
N PRO A 11 -9.37 -20.29 -3.50
CA PRO A 11 -9.64 -20.38 -4.94
C PRO A 11 -10.96 -19.67 -5.29
N GLY A 12 -10.87 -18.60 -6.09
CA GLY A 12 -12.00 -17.74 -6.47
C GLY A 12 -11.65 -16.25 -6.63
N ALA A 13 -10.48 -15.82 -6.12
CA ALA A 13 -10.01 -14.44 -6.16
C ALA A 13 -9.12 -14.14 -7.39
N LEU A 14 -9.69 -14.16 -8.61
CA LEU A 14 -9.22 -13.26 -9.68
C LEU A 14 -10.05 -11.97 -9.50
N LEU A 15 -9.51 -10.76 -9.33
CA LEU A 15 -8.39 -10.11 -10.02
C LEU A 15 -7.93 -8.94 -9.12
N PRO A 16 -6.65 -8.56 -9.07
CA PRO A 16 -6.36 -7.17 -8.74
C PRO A 16 -6.81 -6.35 -9.95
N GLY A 17 -7.73 -5.43 -9.73
CA GLY A 17 -8.47 -4.80 -10.82
C GLY A 17 -9.95 -4.92 -10.66
N LEU A 18 -10.47 -4.51 -9.50
CA LEU A 18 -11.84 -4.04 -9.50
C LEU A 18 -11.93 -2.87 -10.48
N LYS A 19 -13.04 -2.71 -11.20
CA LYS A 19 -13.52 -1.37 -11.54
C LYS A 19 -14.14 -0.79 -10.27
N LEU A 20 -14.11 0.53 -10.06
CA LEU A 20 -14.76 1.15 -8.89
C LEU A 20 -16.24 0.74 -8.76
N THR A 21 -16.85 0.35 -9.87
CA THR A 21 -18.23 -0.14 -10.01
C THR A 21 -18.41 -1.64 -9.76
N ASP A 22 -17.35 -2.41 -9.53
CA ASP A 22 -17.47 -3.87 -9.35
C ASP A 22 -18.15 -4.22 -8.03
N SER A 23 -19.07 -5.19 -8.10
CA SER A 23 -19.88 -5.66 -6.97
C SER A 23 -19.22 -6.73 -6.11
N LYS A 24 -17.93 -7.03 -6.36
CA LYS A 24 -17.18 -8.03 -5.58
C LYS A 24 -16.92 -7.50 -4.18
N ALA A 25 -16.91 -8.43 -3.22
CA ALA A 25 -16.57 -8.09 -1.85
C ALA A 25 -15.10 -7.68 -1.74
N ILE A 26 -14.83 -6.67 -0.92
CA ILE A 26 -13.47 -6.28 -0.54
C ILE A 26 -12.97 -7.30 0.47
N ASN A 27 -11.79 -7.87 0.20
CA ASN A 27 -11.24 -8.99 0.94
C ASN A 27 -9.75 -8.88 1.24
N GLU A 28 -9.11 -7.76 0.93
CA GLU A 28 -7.71 -7.53 1.35
C GLU A 28 -7.67 -6.75 2.66
N TYR A 29 -6.73 -7.12 3.53
CA TYR A 29 -6.63 -6.62 4.91
C TYR A 29 -5.18 -6.53 5.41
N LEU A 30 -4.23 -7.24 4.78
CA LEU A 30 -2.81 -7.27 5.13
C LEU A 30 -2.00 -6.36 4.20
N GLN A 31 -2.28 -5.06 4.22
CA GLN A 31 -1.49 -4.10 3.43
C GLN A 31 -0.64 -3.19 4.29
N ALA A 32 -0.98 -2.96 5.56
CA ALA A 32 -0.33 -2.03 6.51
C ALA A 32 1.15 -2.31 6.85
N GLY A 33 1.71 -3.41 6.33
CA GLY A 33 3.03 -3.95 6.65
C GLY A 33 2.99 -5.48 6.82
N PRO A 34 4.14 -6.15 7.00
CA PRO A 34 4.23 -7.61 7.10
C PRO A 34 3.30 -8.17 8.19
N ASP A 35 2.36 -9.02 7.76
CA ASP A 35 1.32 -9.67 8.59
C ASP A 35 0.50 -8.72 9.49
N GLY A 36 0.62 -7.41 9.26
CA GLY A 36 0.00 -6.38 10.08
C GLY A 36 -1.43 -6.10 9.66
N ILE A 37 -2.35 -6.22 10.60
CA ILE A 37 -3.76 -5.84 10.43
C ILE A 37 -3.95 -4.48 11.08
N LEU A 38 -4.28 -3.46 10.29
CA LEU A 38 -4.59 -2.13 10.80
C LEU A 38 -5.99 -2.14 11.42
N VAL A 39 -6.07 -1.75 12.69
CA VAL A 39 -7.31 -1.75 13.48
C VAL A 39 -7.64 -0.32 13.88
N ASP A 40 -8.85 0.14 13.53
CA ASP A 40 -9.31 1.50 13.86
C ASP A 40 -9.66 1.67 15.35
N GLN A 41 -10.00 2.90 15.75
CA GLN A 41 -10.35 3.19 17.16
C GLN A 41 -11.65 2.52 17.63
N ASN A 42 -12.47 2.01 16.70
CA ASN A 42 -13.66 1.21 17.00
C ASN A 42 -13.33 -0.29 17.06
N GLY A 43 -12.10 -0.71 16.85
CA GLY A 43 -11.72 -2.12 16.79
C GLY A 43 -12.07 -2.81 15.47
N ARG A 44 -12.52 -2.09 14.44
CA ARG A 44 -12.75 -2.66 13.10
C ARG A 44 -11.45 -2.65 12.32
N ILE A 45 -11.23 -3.67 11.50
CA ILE A 45 -10.07 -3.69 10.60
C ILE A 45 -10.27 -2.72 9.44
N VAL A 46 -9.17 -2.19 8.91
CA VAL A 46 -9.16 -1.47 7.63
C VAL A 46 -9.06 -2.48 6.48
N TYR A 47 -9.93 -2.30 5.50
CA TYR A 47 -9.96 -3.11 4.28
C TYR A 47 -9.24 -2.41 3.14
N TYR A 48 -8.70 -3.17 2.21
CA TYR A 48 -7.98 -2.65 1.06
C TYR A 48 -8.57 -3.20 -0.23
N SER A 49 -8.51 -2.40 -1.29
CA SER A 49 -8.87 -2.84 -2.63
C SER A 49 -7.88 -2.34 -3.65
N MET A 50 -7.77 -3.05 -4.76
CA MET A 50 -6.89 -2.70 -5.87
C MET A 50 -7.67 -2.65 -7.17
N TYR A 51 -7.47 -1.57 -7.92
CA TYR A 51 -8.11 -1.26 -9.18
C TYR A 51 -7.03 -1.08 -10.24
N ILE A 52 -7.31 -1.50 -11.46
CA ILE A 52 -6.43 -1.28 -12.62
C ILE A 52 -7.26 -0.72 -13.76
N ASN A 53 -6.64 0.08 -14.62
CA ASN A 53 -7.34 0.63 -15.78
C ASN A 53 -7.33 -0.33 -17.00
N ASP A 54 -8.01 0.09 -18.07
CA ASP A 54 -8.13 -0.70 -19.30
C ASP A 54 -6.76 -0.87 -20.03
N VAL A 55 -5.81 0.06 -19.83
CA VAL A 55 -4.45 -0.07 -20.39
C VAL A 55 -3.68 -1.20 -19.71
N PHE A 56 -3.75 -1.27 -18.38
CA PHE A 56 -3.15 -2.34 -17.59
C PHE A 56 -3.78 -3.69 -17.95
N SER A 57 -5.10 -3.82 -17.89
CA SER A 57 -5.76 -5.08 -18.25
C SER A 57 -5.50 -5.47 -19.72
N GLY A 58 -5.47 -4.49 -20.62
CA GLY A 58 -5.09 -4.69 -22.02
C GLY A 58 -3.66 -5.18 -22.22
N PHE A 59 -2.73 -4.88 -21.30
CA PHE A 59 -1.37 -5.45 -21.34
C PHE A 59 -1.39 -6.97 -21.18
N PHE A 60 -2.20 -7.49 -20.25
CA PHE A 60 -2.35 -8.95 -20.07
C PHE A 60 -2.98 -9.59 -21.30
N ALA A 61 -4.03 -8.98 -21.85
CA ALA A 61 -4.73 -9.50 -23.02
C ALA A 61 -3.83 -9.54 -24.27
N ARG A 62 -3.14 -8.44 -24.59
CA ARG A 62 -2.27 -8.34 -25.78
C ARG A 62 -1.08 -9.29 -25.75
N ASN A 63 -0.55 -9.58 -24.56
CA ASN A 63 0.57 -10.50 -24.37
C ASN A 63 0.13 -11.94 -24.04
N ASN A 64 -1.18 -12.25 -24.12
CA ASN A 64 -1.75 -13.55 -23.80
C ASN A 64 -1.33 -14.10 -22.42
N LEU A 65 -1.26 -13.24 -21.40
CA LEU A 65 -0.76 -13.56 -20.06
C LEU A 65 -1.82 -14.26 -19.18
N THR A 66 -2.51 -15.24 -19.76
CA THR A 66 -3.59 -16.02 -19.15
C THR A 66 -3.12 -17.37 -18.61
N SER A 67 -1.86 -17.75 -18.86
CA SER A 67 -1.24 -18.97 -18.37
C SER A 67 0.12 -18.69 -17.73
N ALA A 68 0.52 -19.53 -16.76
CA ALA A 68 1.84 -19.45 -16.14
C ALA A 68 2.97 -19.58 -17.18
N ALA A 69 2.77 -20.41 -18.21
CA ALA A 69 3.73 -20.60 -19.30
C ALA A 69 3.95 -19.32 -20.12
N ASN A 70 2.88 -18.60 -20.47
CA ASN A 70 3.00 -17.35 -21.23
C ASN A 70 3.63 -16.23 -20.39
N ILE A 71 3.36 -16.19 -19.09
CA ILE A 71 4.04 -15.26 -18.16
C ILE A 71 5.55 -15.57 -18.09
N LEU A 72 5.93 -16.85 -18.02
CA LEU A 72 7.35 -17.24 -18.07
C LEU A 72 8.02 -16.83 -19.38
N ALA A 73 7.33 -17.04 -20.51
CA ALA A 73 7.83 -16.78 -21.86
C ALA A 73 7.89 -15.28 -22.23
N LEU A 74 7.22 -14.39 -21.48
CA LEU A 74 7.27 -12.94 -21.71
C LEU A 74 8.72 -12.44 -21.70
N ASP A 75 9.10 -11.62 -22.69
CA ASP A 75 10.43 -11.01 -22.74
C ASP A 75 10.69 -10.24 -21.43
N PRO A 76 11.81 -10.50 -20.72
CA PRO A 76 12.11 -9.86 -19.44
C PRO A 76 12.12 -8.33 -19.46
N ASN A 77 12.40 -7.72 -20.61
CA ASN A 77 12.49 -6.27 -20.80
C ASN A 77 11.18 -5.68 -21.32
N THR A 78 10.05 -6.39 -21.21
CA THR A 78 8.74 -5.85 -21.59
C THR A 78 8.15 -5.05 -20.43
N PRO A 79 8.17 -3.70 -20.45
CA PRO A 79 7.53 -2.91 -19.42
C PRO A 79 6.02 -2.82 -19.64
N PHE A 80 5.32 -2.34 -18.62
CA PHE A 80 3.95 -1.86 -18.81
C PHE A 80 3.92 -0.65 -19.76
N PRO A 81 2.96 -0.56 -20.68
CA PRO A 81 2.88 0.53 -21.64
C PRO A 81 2.48 1.85 -20.96
N PRO A 82 2.88 3.03 -21.48
CA PRO A 82 2.43 4.33 -20.98
C PRO A 82 0.90 4.42 -20.84
N GLY A 83 0.44 5.10 -19.78
CA GLY A 83 -0.97 5.17 -19.42
C GLY A 83 -1.47 3.96 -18.63
N THR A 84 -0.62 3.01 -18.26
CA THR A 84 -0.96 1.96 -17.29
C THR A 84 -1.21 2.61 -15.94
N LEU A 85 -2.28 2.23 -15.25
CA LEU A 85 -2.61 2.76 -13.93
C LEU A 85 -3.12 1.66 -12.99
N SER A 86 -2.62 1.69 -11.76
CA SER A 86 -3.11 0.93 -10.62
C SER A 86 -3.43 1.87 -9.47
N LEU A 87 -4.57 1.64 -8.82
CA LEU A 87 -5.01 2.34 -7.61
C LEU A 87 -5.16 1.31 -6.49
N LYS A 88 -4.48 1.52 -5.35
CA LYS A 88 -4.72 0.77 -4.11
C LYS A 88 -5.42 1.70 -3.14
N ALA A 89 -6.56 1.30 -2.58
CA ALA A 89 -7.33 2.13 -1.68
C ALA A 89 -7.50 1.45 -0.32
N ALA A 90 -7.38 2.21 0.76
CA ALA A 90 -7.63 1.82 2.14
C ALA A 90 -8.99 2.36 2.61
N TRP A 91 -9.79 1.48 3.23
CA TRP A 91 -11.19 1.69 3.55
C TRP A 91 -11.44 1.42 5.03
N LYS A 92 -11.83 2.46 5.76
CA LYS A 92 -12.35 2.33 7.12
C LYS A 92 -13.84 2.02 7.05
N ILE A 93 -14.31 1.06 7.84
CA ILE A 93 -15.76 0.84 8.01
C ILE A 93 -16.31 2.00 8.84
N VAL A 94 -17.38 2.63 8.35
CA VAL A 94 -18.09 3.67 9.09
C VAL A 94 -18.89 2.99 10.20
N GLY A 95 -18.40 3.09 11.43
CA GLY A 95 -18.96 2.53 12.65
C GLY A 95 -19.85 3.53 13.41
N ALA A 96 -20.33 3.08 14.56
CA ALA A 96 -21.14 3.92 15.45
C ALA A 96 -20.31 5.10 15.96
N GLY A 97 -20.85 6.33 15.84
CA GLY A 97 -20.19 7.56 16.28
C GLY A 97 -19.24 8.19 15.25
N ASP A 98 -19.00 7.53 14.11
CA ASP A 98 -18.22 8.12 13.02
C ASP A 98 -19.06 9.13 12.22
N ASN A 99 -18.43 10.22 11.79
CA ASN A 99 -19.04 11.18 10.86
C ASN A 99 -18.37 11.05 9.47
N PRO A 100 -19.05 10.45 8.47
CA PRO A 100 -18.46 10.26 7.14
C PRO A 100 -18.49 11.52 6.27
N ALA A 101 -19.09 12.64 6.69
CA ALA A 101 -19.32 13.81 5.83
C ALA A 101 -18.05 14.46 5.25
N GLY A 102 -16.89 14.24 5.88
CA GLY A 102 -15.59 14.69 5.38
C GLY A 102 -14.90 13.70 4.42
N PHE A 103 -15.36 12.45 4.36
CA PHE A 103 -14.71 11.38 3.61
C PHE A 103 -15.49 11.06 2.34
N TYR A 104 -14.77 10.67 1.28
CA TYR A 104 -15.41 9.91 0.22
C TYR A 104 -15.89 8.57 0.76
N SER A 105 -17.20 8.37 0.79
CA SER A 105 -17.82 7.18 1.38
C SER A 105 -18.77 6.49 0.40
N ARG A 106 -18.85 5.16 0.49
CA ARG A 106 -19.73 4.34 -0.35
C ARG A 106 -20.20 3.08 0.37
N LYS A 107 -21.31 2.51 -0.09
CA LYS A 107 -21.65 1.13 0.25
C LYS A 107 -20.68 0.16 -0.42
N ALA A 108 -20.27 -0.87 0.29
CA ALA A 108 -19.45 -1.95 -0.22
C ALA A 108 -19.82 -3.27 0.43
N LYS A 109 -19.59 -4.36 -0.30
CA LYS A 109 -19.58 -5.70 0.28
C LYS A 109 -18.17 -5.98 0.82
N ILE A 110 -18.08 -6.61 1.98
CA ILE A 110 -16.82 -7.09 2.57
C ILE A 110 -16.95 -8.55 2.95
N ASN A 111 -15.82 -9.25 3.01
CA ASN A 111 -15.75 -10.56 3.65
C ASN A 111 -15.19 -10.38 5.08
N PRO A 112 -15.84 -10.93 6.12
CA PRO A 112 -15.40 -10.77 7.50
C PRO A 112 -14.14 -11.56 7.81
N LEU A 113 -13.45 -11.15 8.88
CA LEU A 113 -12.28 -11.84 9.40
C LEU A 113 -12.72 -12.99 10.32
N VAL A 114 -11.99 -14.11 10.27
CA VAL A 114 -12.16 -15.27 11.15
C VAL A 114 -10.80 -15.76 11.63
N LYS A 115 -10.77 -16.48 12.75
CA LYS A 115 -9.58 -17.16 13.23
C LYS A 115 -9.58 -18.62 12.79
N LYS A 116 -8.66 -18.98 11.90
CA LYS A 116 -8.49 -20.34 11.39
C LYS A 116 -7.03 -20.79 11.55
N ASP A 117 -6.82 -21.97 12.13
CA ASP A 117 -5.50 -22.57 12.33
C ASP A 117 -4.49 -21.63 13.02
N GLY A 118 -4.97 -20.87 14.01
CA GLY A 118 -4.16 -19.92 14.77
C GLY A 118 -3.89 -18.59 14.06
N LYS A 119 -4.44 -18.38 12.85
CA LYS A 119 -4.21 -17.18 12.04
C LYS A 119 -5.53 -16.44 11.77
N PHE A 120 -5.42 -15.14 11.54
CA PHE A 120 -6.54 -14.33 11.10
C PHE A 120 -6.61 -14.34 9.57
N VAL A 121 -7.72 -14.82 9.03
CA VAL A 121 -7.96 -14.93 7.58
C VAL A 121 -9.35 -14.41 7.24
N ILE A 122 -9.53 -14.00 6.00
CA ILE A 122 -10.84 -13.60 5.50
C ILE A 122 -11.67 -14.83 5.17
N ASP A 123 -12.94 -14.84 5.58
CA ASP A 123 -13.91 -15.87 5.20
C ASP A 123 -14.70 -15.45 3.94
N PRO A 124 -14.36 -16.00 2.77
CA PRO A 124 -15.02 -15.62 1.52
C PRO A 124 -16.45 -16.18 1.39
N SER A 125 -16.85 -17.12 2.25
CA SER A 125 -18.20 -17.70 2.23
C SER A 125 -19.25 -16.77 2.86
N ARG A 126 -18.79 -15.81 3.67
CA ARG A 126 -19.63 -14.81 4.33
C ARG A 126 -19.47 -13.46 3.64
N THR A 127 -20.54 -12.70 3.52
CA THR A 127 -20.49 -11.34 2.96
C THR A 127 -21.35 -10.40 3.79
N GLU A 128 -20.84 -9.22 4.07
CA GLU A 128 -21.53 -8.16 4.80
C GLU A 128 -21.58 -6.89 3.95
N GLU A 129 -22.75 -6.23 3.89
CA GLU A 129 -22.85 -4.90 3.29
C GLU A 129 -22.59 -3.85 4.37
N VAL A 130 -21.61 -2.98 4.13
CA VAL A 130 -21.20 -1.92 5.04
C VAL A 130 -21.05 -0.60 4.29
N THR A 131 -21.04 0.51 5.02
CA THR A 131 -20.54 1.78 4.49
C THR A 131 -19.06 1.87 4.81
N VAL A 132 -18.25 2.18 3.79
CA VAL A 132 -16.81 2.40 3.93
C VAL A 132 -16.44 3.82 3.56
N ALA A 133 -15.46 4.38 4.24
CA ALA A 133 -14.85 5.67 4.00
C ALA A 133 -13.41 5.48 3.48
N LEU A 134 -13.05 6.17 2.40
CA LEU A 134 -11.69 6.18 1.86
C LEU A 134 -10.77 6.93 2.83
N VAL A 135 -9.78 6.27 3.40
CA VAL A 135 -8.86 6.90 4.35
C VAL A 135 -7.48 7.16 3.75
N GLY A 136 -7.07 6.41 2.74
CA GLY A 136 -5.82 6.65 2.02
C GLY A 136 -5.74 5.81 0.76
N PHE A 137 -4.86 6.18 -0.16
CA PHE A 137 -4.67 5.43 -1.40
C PHE A 137 -3.33 5.69 -2.06
N HIS A 138 -2.89 4.72 -2.85
CA HIS A 138 -1.74 4.81 -3.74
C HIS A 138 -2.17 4.80 -5.19
N ILE A 139 -1.51 5.60 -6.01
CA ILE A 139 -1.59 5.54 -7.47
C ILE A 139 -0.21 5.20 -7.99
N ALA A 140 -0.14 4.18 -8.84
CA ALA A 140 1.05 3.86 -9.62
C ALA A 140 0.68 3.95 -11.10
N GLY A 141 1.40 4.77 -11.86
CA GLY A 141 1.11 4.96 -13.28
C GLY A 141 2.35 5.13 -14.15
N THR A 142 2.35 4.52 -15.33
CA THR A 142 3.41 4.74 -16.32
C THR A 142 3.11 5.98 -17.15
N VAL A 143 4.14 6.80 -17.37
CA VAL A 143 4.13 7.88 -18.36
C VAL A 143 5.29 7.68 -19.34
N ALA A 144 5.37 8.49 -20.39
CA ALA A 144 6.49 8.42 -21.33
C ALA A 144 7.82 8.52 -20.57
N ASN A 145 8.76 7.63 -20.90
CA ASN A 145 10.11 7.52 -20.29
C ASN A 145 10.15 7.12 -18.80
N HIS A 146 9.02 6.75 -18.18
CA HIS A 146 8.94 6.28 -16.79
C HIS A 146 8.26 4.91 -16.71
N ALA A 147 8.96 3.88 -17.21
CA ALA A 147 8.48 2.50 -17.24
C ALA A 147 8.38 1.88 -15.83
N GLU A 148 9.17 2.40 -14.88
CA GLU A 148 9.14 2.08 -13.46
C GLU A 148 7.87 2.55 -12.74
N MET A 149 7.01 3.30 -13.44
CA MET A 149 5.85 4.02 -12.90
C MET A 149 6.24 5.18 -11.98
N ILE A 150 5.40 6.21 -11.96
CA ILE A 150 5.38 7.21 -10.90
C ILE A 150 4.48 6.65 -9.80
N TRP A 151 4.99 6.59 -8.58
CA TRP A 151 4.28 6.08 -7.40
C TRP A 151 3.92 7.26 -6.51
N ALA A 152 2.63 7.50 -6.31
CA ALA A 152 2.12 8.60 -5.51
C ALA A 152 1.24 8.07 -4.37
N SER A 153 1.31 8.72 -3.22
CA SER A 153 0.55 8.37 -2.03
C SER A 153 -0.29 9.55 -1.55
N PHE A 154 -1.52 9.25 -1.12
CA PHE A 154 -2.51 10.22 -0.68
C PHE A 154 -3.21 9.75 0.58
N GLU A 155 -3.60 10.69 1.43
CA GLU A 155 -4.26 10.40 2.70
C GLU A 155 -5.34 11.44 3.02
N HIS A 156 -6.31 11.04 3.84
CA HIS A 156 -7.23 11.98 4.48
C HIS A 156 -6.50 12.78 5.57
N ASN A 157 -6.77 14.08 5.66
CA ASN A 157 -6.14 15.02 6.58
C ASN A 157 -6.26 14.56 8.05
N ASP A 158 -7.40 13.98 8.43
CA ASP A 158 -7.67 13.56 9.81
C ASP A 158 -7.20 12.13 10.17
N ASN A 159 -6.37 11.46 9.36
CA ASN A 159 -5.94 10.09 9.65
C ASN A 159 -5.14 9.96 10.96
N ALA A 160 -4.06 10.73 11.06
CA ALA A 160 -3.05 10.61 12.10
C ALA A 160 -2.28 11.93 12.27
N PRO A 161 -1.74 12.21 13.47
CA PRO A 161 -0.85 13.35 13.68
C PRO A 161 0.53 13.13 13.06
N ASP A 162 1.17 14.23 12.68
CA ASP A 162 2.56 14.25 12.24
C ASP A 162 3.51 14.24 13.45
N VAL A 163 4.59 13.46 13.35
CA VAL A 163 5.70 13.52 14.30
C VAL A 163 6.63 14.67 13.88
N ALA A 164 6.41 15.86 14.45
CA ALA A 164 7.05 17.10 14.00
C ALA A 164 8.59 17.09 14.02
N ASN A 165 9.21 16.38 14.97
CA ASN A 165 10.66 16.23 15.04
C ASN A 165 11.03 14.76 15.30
N LEU A 166 11.07 13.96 14.23
CA LEU A 166 11.40 12.55 14.32
C LEU A 166 12.78 12.27 14.93
N SER A 167 13.74 13.18 14.77
CA SER A 167 15.11 13.01 15.33
C SER A 167 15.21 13.29 16.83
N GLY A 168 14.28 14.07 17.38
CA GLY A 168 14.31 14.51 18.78
C GLY A 168 13.22 13.90 19.67
N VAL A 169 12.18 13.31 19.08
CA VAL A 169 11.05 12.73 19.81
C VAL A 169 11.51 11.61 20.75
N GLN A 170 11.04 11.65 22.00
CA GLN A 170 11.31 10.64 23.01
C GLN A 170 10.15 9.64 23.13
N PRO A 171 10.41 8.40 23.58
CA PRO A 171 9.39 7.36 23.73
C PRO A 171 8.14 7.79 24.52
N ALA A 172 8.30 8.64 25.53
CA ALA A 172 7.22 9.09 26.40
C ALA A 172 6.48 10.34 25.88
N ASP A 173 6.98 10.99 24.82
CA ASP A 173 6.39 12.23 24.33
C ASP A 173 5.01 11.98 23.76
N VAL A 174 4.08 12.89 24.06
CA VAL A 174 2.74 12.89 23.46
C VAL A 174 2.84 13.45 22.05
N VAL A 175 2.36 12.69 21.06
CA VAL A 175 2.37 13.11 19.66
C VAL A 175 1.28 14.14 19.36
N SER A 176 0.09 13.99 19.95
CA SER A 176 -1.02 14.93 19.76
C SER A 176 -1.99 14.96 20.94
N GLU A 177 -2.47 16.16 21.27
CA GLU A 177 -3.54 16.39 22.25
C GLU A 177 -4.95 16.17 21.67
N ARG A 178 -5.08 16.07 20.35
CA ARG A 178 -6.34 15.78 19.64
C ARG A 178 -6.47 14.30 19.31
N ASN A 179 -7.70 13.80 19.29
CA ASN A 179 -8.03 12.54 18.62
C ASN A 179 -7.95 12.69 17.09
N TRP A 180 -7.62 11.61 16.42
CA TRP A 180 -7.63 11.46 14.96
C TRP A 180 -8.34 10.15 14.61
N THR A 181 -8.53 9.88 13.32
CA THR A 181 -9.22 8.68 12.83
C THR A 181 -8.57 7.39 13.33
N PHE A 182 -7.24 7.37 13.43
CA PHE A 182 -6.45 6.22 13.88
C PHE A 182 -5.54 6.51 15.07
N TYR A 183 -5.78 7.60 15.82
CA TYR A 183 -4.96 7.98 16.97
C TYR A 183 -5.83 8.53 18.10
N LYS A 184 -5.62 8.02 19.30
CA LYS A 184 -6.21 8.54 20.54
C LYS A 184 -5.31 9.63 21.10
N ALA A 185 -5.93 10.75 21.48
CA ALA A 185 -5.26 11.86 22.14
C ALA A 185 -4.37 11.39 23.30
N LYS A 186 -3.20 12.02 23.44
CA LYS A 186 -2.21 11.74 24.49
C LYS A 186 -1.54 10.37 24.41
N THR A 187 -1.66 9.65 23.29
CA THR A 187 -0.86 8.44 23.08
C THR A 187 0.64 8.78 23.00
N PRO A 188 1.48 8.16 23.84
CA PRO A 188 2.93 8.32 23.77
C PRO A 188 3.52 7.78 22.47
N PHE A 189 4.61 8.39 22.00
CA PHE A 189 5.26 8.02 20.74
C PHE A 189 5.64 6.52 20.66
N LYS A 190 6.11 5.93 21.76
CA LYS A 190 6.47 4.50 21.82
C LYS A 190 5.32 3.54 21.52
N ASP A 191 4.09 4.00 21.66
CA ASP A 191 2.88 3.22 21.44
C ASP A 191 2.33 3.42 20.01
N CYS A 192 2.93 4.33 19.22
CA CYS A 192 2.60 4.54 17.82
C CYS A 192 3.12 3.41 16.93
N ASN A 193 2.35 3.07 15.89
CA ASN A 193 2.73 2.17 14.79
C ASN A 193 3.24 0.79 15.25
N VAL A 194 2.85 0.34 16.45
CA VAL A 194 3.24 -0.97 16.97
C VAL A 194 2.48 -2.05 16.21
N ASN A 195 3.21 -2.97 15.56
CA ASN A 195 2.63 -4.11 14.86
C ASN A 195 2.39 -5.28 15.84
N PRO A 196 1.13 -5.65 16.15
CA PRO A 196 0.84 -6.76 17.04
C PRO A 196 0.87 -8.13 16.34
N ALA A 197 1.25 -8.21 15.07
CA ALA A 197 1.26 -9.46 14.31
C ALA A 197 2.04 -10.57 15.04
N GLY A 198 1.41 -11.74 15.17
CA GLY A 198 1.98 -12.89 15.87
C GLY A 198 2.00 -12.78 17.40
N SER A 199 1.57 -11.66 17.98
CA SER A 199 1.47 -11.50 19.43
C SER A 199 0.25 -12.26 19.98
N PRO A 200 0.36 -12.92 21.15
CA PRO A 200 -0.79 -13.51 21.84
C PRO A 200 -1.83 -12.48 22.31
N THR A 201 -1.46 -11.19 22.37
CA THR A 201 -2.38 -10.10 22.73
C THR A 201 -3.35 -9.75 21.61
N GLN A 202 -3.08 -10.23 20.38
CA GLN A 202 -3.92 -9.95 19.23
C GLN A 202 -5.14 -10.88 19.24
N THR A 203 -6.34 -10.33 19.41
CA THR A 203 -7.59 -11.09 19.54
C THR A 203 -8.68 -10.55 18.61
N LEU A 204 -9.59 -11.43 18.21
CA LEU A 204 -10.76 -11.11 17.39
C LEU A 204 -12.00 -11.70 18.06
N ASP A 205 -13.00 -10.85 18.32
CA ASP A 205 -14.37 -11.27 18.53
C ASP A 205 -15.06 -11.38 17.15
N GLU A 206 -15.27 -12.62 16.69
CA GLU A 206 -15.85 -12.89 15.37
C GLU A 206 -17.34 -12.50 15.27
N ALA A 207 -18.06 -12.46 16.38
CA ALA A 207 -19.48 -12.11 16.39
C ALA A 207 -19.67 -10.61 16.19
N THR A 208 -18.84 -9.79 16.85
CA THR A 208 -18.89 -8.33 16.76
C THR A 208 -17.93 -7.76 15.71
N GLN A 209 -17.08 -8.60 15.12
CA GLN A 209 -15.99 -8.24 14.22
C GLN A 209 -15.07 -7.16 14.81
N ARG A 210 -14.75 -7.31 16.09
CA ARG A 210 -13.90 -6.39 16.85
C ARG A 210 -12.56 -7.02 17.19
N MET A 211 -11.50 -6.32 16.84
CA MET A 211 -10.12 -6.73 17.00
C MET A 211 -9.42 -5.86 18.06
N SER A 212 -8.51 -6.47 18.80
CA SER A 212 -7.69 -5.82 19.82
C SER A 212 -6.22 -6.26 19.66
N PRO A 213 -5.23 -5.39 19.95
CA PRO A 213 -5.39 -3.96 20.29
C PRO A 213 -5.80 -3.12 19.07
N VAL A 214 -6.40 -1.96 19.34
CA VAL A 214 -6.55 -0.91 18.31
C VAL A 214 -5.18 -0.35 17.96
N THR A 215 -4.97 0.04 16.70
CA THR A 215 -3.71 0.64 16.28
C THR A 215 -3.69 2.12 16.65
N GLN A 216 -2.55 2.61 17.15
CA GLN A 216 -2.31 4.04 17.32
C GLN A 216 -1.35 4.47 16.22
N VAL A 217 -1.83 5.28 15.28
CA VAL A 217 -1.06 5.64 14.08
C VAL A 217 -0.44 7.02 14.26
N CYS A 218 0.84 7.14 13.90
CA CYS A 218 1.57 8.41 13.87
C CYS A 218 2.30 8.50 12.52
N ARG A 219 2.26 9.66 11.87
CA ARG A 219 2.91 9.86 10.57
C ARG A 219 4.36 10.29 10.79
N LEU A 220 5.31 9.43 10.44
CA LEU A 220 6.73 9.66 10.70
C LEU A 220 7.38 10.57 9.64
N TYR A 221 6.94 10.44 8.38
CA TYR A 221 7.49 11.18 7.25
C TYR A 221 6.38 11.97 6.52
N PRO A 222 5.84 13.04 7.13
CA PRO A 222 4.95 13.94 6.42
C PRO A 222 5.65 14.47 5.17
N TYR A 223 4.91 14.53 4.06
CA TYR A 223 5.41 14.92 2.74
C TYR A 223 6.47 13.95 2.14
N GLY A 224 6.50 12.70 2.64
CA GLY A 224 7.28 11.58 2.09
C GLY A 224 8.78 11.81 2.00
N SER A 225 9.28 12.81 2.73
CA SER A 225 10.64 13.33 2.60
C SER A 225 11.31 13.25 3.96
N GLY A 226 12.53 12.71 3.99
CA GLY A 226 13.40 12.78 5.15
C GLY A 226 14.04 14.17 5.26
N PRO A 227 14.85 14.41 6.32
CA PRO A 227 15.58 15.67 6.50
C PRO A 227 16.45 16.08 5.30
N ASP A 228 16.87 15.11 4.49
CA ASP A 228 17.71 15.26 3.29
C ASP A 228 16.96 15.76 2.04
N LYS A 229 15.63 15.86 2.10
CA LYS A 229 14.78 16.27 0.96
C LYS A 229 13.79 17.39 1.32
N GLN A 230 14.18 18.30 2.21
CA GLN A 230 13.30 19.39 2.68
C GLN A 230 12.69 20.23 1.55
N ALA A 231 13.45 20.55 0.50
CA ALA A 231 12.93 21.31 -0.65
C ALA A 231 11.79 20.59 -1.37
N ASN A 232 11.85 19.25 -1.46
CA ASN A 232 10.76 18.44 -2.04
C ASN A 232 9.51 18.50 -1.13
N ALA A 233 9.69 18.38 0.19
CA ALA A 233 8.60 18.51 1.15
C ALA A 233 7.90 19.88 1.02
N ASP A 234 8.67 20.95 0.87
CA ASP A 234 8.12 22.31 0.75
C ASP A 234 7.38 22.51 -0.58
N ASN A 235 7.86 21.93 -1.67
CA ASN A 235 7.14 21.89 -2.94
C ASN A 235 5.80 21.14 -2.82
N ILE A 236 5.77 19.98 -2.15
CA ILE A 236 4.54 19.21 -1.93
C ILE A 236 3.56 20.00 -1.05
N LYS A 237 4.03 20.66 0.02
CA LYS A 237 3.18 21.55 0.84
C LYS A 237 2.56 22.66 -0.02
N SER A 238 3.36 23.31 -0.86
CA SER A 238 2.88 24.37 -1.76
C SER A 238 1.88 23.84 -2.79
N LEU A 239 2.13 22.65 -3.35
CA LEU A 239 1.22 22.00 -4.29
C LEU A 239 -0.11 21.65 -3.63
N ASN A 240 -0.07 21.02 -2.46
CA ASN A 240 -1.26 20.69 -1.67
C ASN A 240 -2.08 21.94 -1.33
N ALA A 241 -1.44 23.01 -0.86
CA ALA A 241 -2.12 24.26 -0.55
C ALA A 241 -2.82 24.85 -1.80
N SER A 242 -2.15 24.83 -2.95
CA SER A 242 -2.71 25.29 -4.23
C SER A 242 -3.92 24.44 -4.65
N VAL A 243 -3.80 23.11 -4.65
CA VAL A 243 -4.87 22.19 -5.04
C VAL A 243 -6.06 22.31 -4.08
N GLN A 244 -5.84 22.27 -2.77
CA GLN A 244 -6.89 22.37 -1.77
C GLN A 244 -7.69 23.67 -1.86
N SER A 245 -7.06 24.78 -2.27
CA SER A 245 -7.75 26.05 -2.48
C SER A 245 -8.73 26.05 -3.67
N GLN A 246 -8.55 25.11 -4.61
CA GLN A 246 -9.35 24.98 -5.83
C GLN A 246 -10.31 23.79 -5.76
N ASP A 247 -10.09 22.86 -4.84
CA ASP A 247 -10.87 21.63 -4.73
C ASP A 247 -12.18 21.84 -3.96
N ALA A 248 -13.15 20.96 -4.22
CA ALA A 248 -14.50 21.05 -3.68
C ALA A 248 -14.99 19.74 -3.06
N GLY A 249 -16.04 19.83 -2.24
CA GLY A 249 -16.65 18.67 -1.60
C GLY A 249 -15.69 17.99 -0.61
N VAL A 250 -15.58 16.67 -0.72
CA VAL A 250 -14.77 15.85 0.20
C VAL A 250 -13.29 15.81 -0.18
N TRP A 251 -12.93 16.12 -1.42
CA TRP A 251 -11.57 15.96 -1.94
C TRP A 251 -10.57 16.94 -1.33
N LYS A 252 -11.04 18.14 -0.94
CA LYS A 252 -10.26 19.10 -0.14
C LYS A 252 -9.76 18.53 1.21
N ASN A 253 -10.36 17.45 1.69
CA ASN A 253 -9.98 16.80 2.94
C ASN A 253 -8.89 15.72 2.74
N TYR A 254 -8.36 15.59 1.53
CA TYR A 254 -7.24 14.73 1.20
C TYR A 254 -6.03 15.57 0.78
N PHE A 255 -4.85 14.98 0.89
CA PHE A 255 -3.60 15.61 0.47
C PHE A 255 -2.67 14.57 -0.16
N GLU A 256 -1.80 15.03 -1.05
CA GLU A 256 -0.66 14.25 -1.54
C GLU A 256 0.38 14.15 -0.44
N LEU A 257 0.66 12.93 0.02
CA LEU A 257 1.80 12.67 0.89
C LEU A 257 3.11 12.79 0.11
N GLY A 258 3.13 12.38 -1.15
CA GLY A 258 4.26 12.60 -2.04
C GLY A 258 4.31 11.58 -3.16
N SER A 259 5.35 11.70 -3.97
CA SER A 259 5.55 10.84 -5.13
C SER A 259 7.03 10.50 -5.37
N THR A 260 7.30 9.31 -5.89
CA THR A 260 8.64 8.83 -6.20
C THR A 260 8.72 8.15 -7.57
N TRP A 261 9.85 8.33 -8.25
CA TRP A 261 10.13 7.84 -9.61
C TRP A 261 11.65 7.78 -9.84
N PHE A 262 12.09 7.32 -11.02
CA PHE A 262 13.52 7.37 -11.37
C PHE A 262 13.88 8.70 -12.01
N ASN A 263 14.96 9.33 -11.53
CA ASN A 263 15.65 10.33 -12.31
C ASN A 263 16.45 9.64 -13.41
N THR A 264 15.98 9.73 -14.65
CA THR A 264 16.65 9.18 -15.85
C THR A 264 17.38 10.26 -16.66
N ASN A 265 17.34 11.52 -16.24
CA ASN A 265 17.99 12.61 -16.95
C ASN A 265 19.51 12.59 -16.72
N LYS A 266 20.28 12.10 -17.69
CA LYS A 266 21.73 12.01 -17.55
C LYS A 266 22.43 13.35 -17.33
N SER A 267 21.85 14.48 -17.76
CA SER A 267 22.49 15.79 -17.63
C SER A 267 22.54 16.33 -16.20
N ASP A 268 21.68 15.82 -15.30
CA ASP A 268 21.62 16.23 -13.88
C ASP A 268 21.99 15.09 -12.91
N GLY A 269 22.71 14.07 -13.42
CA GLY A 269 23.15 12.93 -12.63
C GLY A 269 22.13 11.79 -12.53
N GLY A 270 21.15 11.74 -13.43
CA GLY A 270 20.19 10.65 -13.54
C GLY A 270 20.83 9.28 -13.80
N GLY A 271 20.16 8.26 -13.29
CA GLY A 271 20.55 6.86 -13.35
C GLY A 271 20.05 6.14 -14.60
N GLU A 272 20.13 4.82 -14.56
CA GLU A 272 19.57 3.94 -15.60
C GLU A 272 18.04 3.86 -15.52
N PRO A 273 17.35 3.56 -16.65
CA PRO A 273 15.92 3.27 -16.66
C PRO A 273 15.61 1.92 -15.97
N LEU A 274 14.32 1.55 -15.91
CA LEU A 274 13.88 0.24 -15.44
C LEU A 274 14.59 -0.89 -16.20
N GLN A 275 15.03 -1.91 -15.44
CA GLN A 275 15.70 -3.09 -15.95
C GLN A 275 15.25 -4.34 -15.17
N PRO A 276 15.28 -5.53 -15.77
CA PRO A 276 14.94 -6.77 -15.09
C PRO A 276 16.04 -7.19 -14.10
N ASN A 277 15.69 -7.97 -13.07
CA ASN A 277 16.63 -8.46 -12.04
C ASN A 277 17.29 -7.36 -11.20
N CYS A 278 16.59 -6.27 -10.97
CA CYS A 278 17.08 -5.15 -10.18
C CYS A 278 16.35 -5.06 -8.84
N ASN A 279 17.14 -4.84 -7.79
CA ASN A 279 16.66 -4.18 -6.58
C ASN A 279 16.74 -2.67 -6.80
N PHE A 280 15.97 -1.87 -6.08
CA PHE A 280 16.07 -0.40 -6.16
C PHE A 280 16.56 0.23 -4.85
N GLN A 281 16.67 -0.57 -3.80
CA GLN A 281 17.31 -0.20 -2.55
C GLN A 281 18.82 0.01 -2.73
N PRO A 282 19.47 0.83 -1.88
CA PRO A 282 20.92 0.97 -1.85
C PRO A 282 21.63 -0.41 -1.76
N GLY A 283 22.60 -0.65 -2.63
CA GLY A 283 23.37 -1.90 -2.65
C GLY A 283 23.80 -2.34 -4.05
N SER A 284 24.41 -3.53 -4.12
CA SER A 284 25.06 -4.07 -5.33
C SER A 284 24.08 -4.39 -6.48
N LEU A 285 22.80 -4.64 -6.19
CA LEU A 285 21.78 -4.97 -7.18
C LEU A 285 20.91 -3.76 -7.58
N ARG A 286 21.35 -2.53 -7.28
CA ARG A 286 20.58 -1.31 -7.59
C ARG A 286 20.48 -1.00 -9.09
N CYS A 287 21.24 -1.69 -9.95
CA CYS A 287 21.26 -1.49 -11.40
C CYS A 287 21.48 -0.04 -11.85
N GLY A 288 22.19 0.75 -11.06
CA GLY A 288 22.48 2.15 -11.40
C GLY A 288 21.27 3.08 -11.44
N VAL A 289 20.10 2.67 -10.90
CA VAL A 289 18.92 3.56 -10.85
C VAL A 289 19.11 4.66 -9.81
N VAL A 290 18.53 5.82 -10.08
CA VAL A 290 18.51 6.95 -9.15
C VAL A 290 17.06 7.27 -8.81
N ILE A 291 16.63 6.91 -7.61
CA ILE A 291 15.30 7.25 -7.09
C ILE A 291 15.28 8.72 -6.69
N THR A 292 14.23 9.44 -7.08
CA THR A 292 14.02 10.85 -6.75
C THR A 292 12.58 11.10 -6.24
N GLY A 293 12.27 12.35 -5.93
CA GLY A 293 11.03 12.76 -5.26
C GLY A 293 11.06 12.47 -3.76
N SER A 294 9.96 11.92 -3.26
CA SER A 294 9.74 11.49 -1.88
C SER A 294 10.35 10.12 -1.60
N THR A 295 11.58 10.09 -1.09
CA THR A 295 12.34 8.84 -0.87
C THR A 295 11.92 8.07 0.39
N HIS A 296 11.19 8.69 1.31
CA HIS A 296 10.62 8.08 2.53
C HIS A 296 9.08 8.10 2.47
N LEU A 297 8.53 7.60 1.37
CA LEU A 297 7.09 7.64 1.08
C LEU A 297 6.37 6.45 1.73
N SER A 298 5.93 6.65 2.97
CA SER A 298 5.15 5.66 3.73
C SER A 298 3.80 6.22 4.16
N ASN A 299 2.71 5.60 3.71
CA ASN A 299 1.36 6.02 4.04
C ASN A 299 0.97 5.56 5.45
N SER A 300 0.35 6.44 6.23
CA SER A 300 -0.07 6.16 7.60
C SER A 300 -1.10 5.02 7.73
N VAL A 301 -1.81 4.68 6.65
CA VAL A 301 -2.81 3.60 6.63
C VAL A 301 -2.49 2.46 5.65
N ILE A 302 -1.39 2.54 4.88
CA ILE A 302 -0.95 1.45 3.98
C ILE A 302 0.45 0.94 4.35
N GLU A 303 1.36 1.78 4.85
CA GLU A 303 2.70 1.37 5.33
C GLU A 303 2.84 1.60 6.84
N THR A 304 1.71 1.62 7.56
CA THR A 304 1.62 1.92 9.00
C THR A 304 2.78 1.36 9.82
N PHE A 305 3.05 0.06 9.68
CA PHE A 305 4.00 -0.70 10.49
C PHE A 305 5.42 -0.73 9.93
N THR A 306 5.64 -0.18 8.73
CA THR A 306 6.94 -0.15 8.06
C THR A 306 7.56 1.23 7.99
N GLN A 307 6.86 2.28 8.43
CA GLN A 307 7.38 3.66 8.45
C GLN A 307 8.75 3.80 9.13
N SER A 308 9.01 3.08 10.23
CA SER A 308 10.30 3.17 10.95
C SER A 308 11.37 2.23 10.40
N GLN A 309 11.01 1.39 9.43
CA GLN A 309 11.89 0.37 8.87
C GLN A 309 12.54 0.93 7.61
N SER A 310 13.79 1.36 7.72
CA SER A 310 14.56 2.00 6.63
C SER A 310 14.72 1.16 5.36
N THR A 311 14.41 -0.14 5.42
CA THR A 311 14.40 -1.04 4.27
C THR A 311 13.02 -1.19 3.64
N MET A 312 11.98 -0.55 4.18
CA MET A 312 10.57 -0.70 3.80
C MET A 312 9.76 0.62 3.87
N ASP A 313 10.44 1.76 3.96
CA ASP A 313 9.81 3.08 4.07
C ASP A 313 9.64 3.80 2.72
N SER A 314 9.78 3.06 1.61
CA SER A 314 9.61 3.54 0.23
C SER A 314 8.88 2.52 -0.63
N CYS A 315 8.12 2.98 -1.64
CA CYS A 315 7.44 2.09 -2.59
C CYS A 315 8.41 1.10 -3.27
N PHE A 316 9.58 1.60 -3.68
CA PHE A 316 10.62 0.82 -4.35
C PHE A 316 11.38 -0.15 -3.42
N SER A 317 11.05 -0.18 -2.12
CA SER A 317 11.50 -1.23 -1.21
C SER A 317 10.83 -2.58 -1.50
N CYS A 318 9.55 -2.56 -1.86
CA CYS A 318 8.76 -3.76 -2.14
C CYS A 318 8.53 -3.97 -3.65
N HIS A 319 8.48 -2.87 -4.40
CA HIS A 319 8.29 -2.87 -5.85
C HIS A 319 9.64 -2.86 -6.57
N HIS A 320 10.07 -4.04 -7.01
CA HIS A 320 11.35 -4.27 -7.67
C HIS A 320 11.22 -5.35 -8.75
N THR A 321 12.25 -5.53 -9.58
CA THR A 321 12.21 -6.44 -10.73
C THR A 321 12.96 -7.75 -10.53
N LEU A 322 13.47 -8.00 -9.31
CA LEU A 322 14.08 -9.29 -8.94
C LEU A 322 13.16 -10.50 -9.19
N GLN A 323 13.81 -11.66 -9.31
CA GLN A 323 13.15 -12.96 -9.27
C GLN A 323 12.25 -13.08 -8.02
N ARG A 324 11.08 -13.69 -8.19
CA ARG A 324 10.16 -14.00 -7.10
C ARG A 324 10.16 -15.51 -6.84
N PHE A 325 10.27 -15.86 -5.57
CA PHE A 325 10.14 -17.24 -5.11
C PHE A 325 8.74 -17.47 -4.55
N PRO A 326 8.12 -18.63 -4.83
CA PRO A 326 6.83 -18.97 -4.25
C PRO A 326 6.99 -19.32 -2.77
N ALA A 327 5.90 -19.15 -2.02
CA ALA A 327 5.80 -19.69 -0.67
C ALA A 327 5.64 -21.22 -0.68
N ASP A 328 4.98 -21.76 -1.70
CA ASP A 328 4.83 -23.20 -1.92
C ASP A 328 6.02 -23.74 -2.74
N PRO A 329 6.84 -24.64 -2.19
CA PRO A 329 8.02 -25.17 -2.88
C PRO A 329 7.69 -26.05 -4.09
N SER A 330 6.42 -26.45 -4.29
CA SER A 330 5.98 -27.17 -5.48
C SER A 330 5.79 -26.28 -6.71
N GLN A 331 5.76 -24.95 -6.52
CA GLN A 331 5.61 -23.99 -7.60
C GLN A 331 6.97 -23.58 -8.16
N ASN A 332 7.00 -23.21 -9.45
CA ASN A 332 8.20 -22.68 -10.08
C ASN A 332 8.38 -21.20 -9.73
N PRO A 333 9.62 -20.73 -9.50
CA PRO A 333 9.91 -19.31 -9.31
C PRO A 333 9.62 -18.51 -10.59
N LEU A 334 9.36 -17.21 -10.42
CA LEU A 334 9.21 -16.25 -11.51
C LEU A 334 10.54 -15.51 -11.71
N PRO A 335 11.25 -15.70 -12.84
CA PRO A 335 12.48 -14.96 -13.14
C PRO A 335 12.28 -13.44 -13.06
N GLY A 336 13.36 -12.68 -12.86
CA GLY A 336 13.27 -11.23 -12.85
C GLY A 336 12.89 -10.67 -14.22
N LYS A 337 11.91 -9.78 -14.23
CA LYS A 337 11.35 -9.11 -15.41
C LYS A 337 10.94 -7.68 -15.01
N ASP A 338 10.89 -6.76 -15.96
CA ASP A 338 10.36 -5.40 -15.74
C ASP A 338 8.95 -5.44 -15.15
N ALA A 339 8.10 -6.33 -15.66
CA ALA A 339 6.74 -6.54 -15.16
C ALA A 339 6.68 -7.00 -13.70
N ASN A 340 7.77 -7.55 -13.12
CA ASN A 340 7.81 -7.97 -11.71
C ASN A 340 7.70 -6.81 -10.73
N ILE A 341 7.88 -5.56 -11.20
CA ILE A 341 7.59 -4.37 -10.42
C ILE A 341 6.16 -4.37 -9.88
N SER A 342 5.23 -5.07 -10.54
CA SER A 342 3.86 -5.22 -10.08
C SER A 342 3.62 -6.57 -9.40
N HIS A 343 3.25 -6.54 -8.12
CA HIS A 343 2.78 -7.74 -7.43
C HIS A 343 1.49 -8.31 -8.04
N ILE A 344 0.73 -7.53 -8.83
CA ILE A 344 -0.44 -8.00 -9.58
C ILE A 344 -0.02 -9.07 -10.59
N PHE A 345 1.03 -8.77 -11.35
CA PHE A 345 1.63 -9.69 -12.31
C PHE A 345 2.24 -10.91 -11.60
N ASN A 346 3.02 -10.69 -10.53
CA ASN A 346 3.65 -11.76 -9.76
C ASN A 346 2.62 -12.73 -9.17
N ASN A 347 1.58 -12.21 -8.51
CA ASN A 347 0.56 -13.01 -7.85
C ASN A 347 -0.29 -13.79 -8.86
N LEU A 348 -0.55 -13.23 -10.04
CA LEU A 348 -1.24 -13.95 -11.11
C LEU A 348 -0.45 -15.20 -11.52
N TYR A 349 0.86 -15.07 -11.72
CA TYR A 349 1.71 -16.20 -12.09
C TYR A 349 1.65 -17.34 -11.06
N PHE A 350 1.81 -17.05 -9.77
CA PHE A 350 1.74 -18.09 -8.74
C PHE A 350 0.35 -18.69 -8.58
N ARG A 351 -0.71 -17.90 -8.77
CA ARG A 351 -2.09 -18.41 -8.78
C ARG A 351 -2.33 -19.38 -9.93
N LEU A 352 -1.83 -19.08 -11.13
CA LEU A 352 -1.99 -19.93 -12.32
C LEU A 352 -1.24 -21.27 -12.22
N GLN A 353 -0.42 -21.46 -11.18
CA GLN A 353 0.25 -22.74 -10.87
C GLN A 353 -0.49 -23.57 -9.81
N GLN A 354 -1.48 -22.98 -9.12
CA GLN A 354 -2.31 -23.72 -8.17
C GLN A 354 -3.23 -24.65 -8.96
N LYS A 355 -3.21 -25.94 -8.61
CA LYS A 355 -4.04 -26.98 -9.24
C LYS A 355 -5.45 -26.99 -8.66
#